data_AF-A0A6T0F1U2-F1
#
_entry.id   AF-A0A6T0F1U2-F1
#
_cell.length_a   1.000
_cell.length_b   1.000
_cell.length_c   1.000
_cell.angle_alpha   90.00
_cell.angle_beta   90.00
_cell.angle_gamma   90.00
#
_symmetry.space_group_name_H-M   'P 1'
#
loop_
_entity.id
_entity.type
_entity.pdbx_description
1 polymer ?
#
loop_
_entity_poly.entity_id
_entity_poly.type
_entity_poly.pdbx_seq_one_letter_code
_entity_poly.pdbx_strand_id
1 'polypeptide(L)'
;GGTPFGGGGGGLTPARSEAGYSVAGLSSVGSEFGRTPSRDAFGINEADNWSDVSGLPPAAAKRLQKQRREALAAQLAALPAPSNEYKIVMPELEPAESGEGEGDGLYPDGFEEDAQDTLERQDAAAEAERQAELAKRSAALRRELPRPLVVNREEMLAPPSGADAAGLDAAEEIRAADQLLRAEMVRMLEADAASYPVPGAPELKGKKRRPLRPLPEEDMAAASAMLDEETASLAAAAPPLDEASVRAAAEAAGGELSYVPSLQRYAPIASVPPAEALQAPQQALQLLKNFMARDAKRAGKAEKKLDVLLGGYKKRAAALGKEIEAQHAAVAERRIELACFEALRGREALAGPQRAEELSELLSVQTSKEEELQARYAELLRTRDSLRQQLRTRAEAA
;
A
#
# COMPACT_ATOMS: atom_id res chain seq x y z
N GLY A 1 -32.44 52.14 -57.95
CA GLY A 1 -31.52 52.34 -56.81
C GLY A 1 -31.05 50.98 -56.34
N GLY A 2 -29.75 50.82 -56.07
CA GLY A 2 -29.03 49.54 -56.15
C GLY A 2 -28.92 48.67 -54.89
N THR A 3 -28.60 47.38 -55.15
CA THR A 3 -27.45 46.56 -54.66
C THR A 3 -27.33 46.06 -53.18
N PRO A 4 -26.62 44.92 -52.94
CA PRO A 4 -27.12 43.74 -52.17
C PRO A 4 -26.08 43.07 -51.20
N PHE A 5 -26.17 41.73 -50.98
CA PHE A 5 -25.25 40.72 -50.35
C PHE A 5 -25.28 40.56 -48.81
N GLY A 6 -25.12 39.40 -48.15
CA GLY A 6 -24.83 37.99 -48.48
C GLY A 6 -24.44 37.24 -47.17
N GLY A 7 -24.94 36.02 -46.88
CA GLY A 7 -24.13 34.78 -46.86
C GLY A 7 -23.78 34.21 -45.46
N GLY A 8 -23.96 32.90 -45.23
CA GLY A 8 -23.23 32.10 -44.22
C GLY A 8 -24.02 31.14 -43.30
N GLY A 9 -24.34 29.93 -43.78
CA GLY A 9 -24.63 28.73 -42.93
C GLY A 9 -23.32 28.06 -42.47
N GLY A 10 -23.23 27.07 -41.58
CA GLY A 10 -24.15 26.04 -41.08
C GLY A 10 -23.37 24.71 -41.04
N GLY A 11 -23.24 24.07 -39.87
CA GLY A 11 -22.66 22.72 -39.71
C GLY A 11 -23.50 21.93 -38.69
N LEU A 12 -24.10 20.77 -38.97
CA LEU A 12 -23.66 19.45 -39.47
C LEU A 12 -23.15 18.49 -38.37
N THR A 13 -23.95 17.43 -38.17
CA THR A 13 -23.58 16.05 -37.80
C THR A 13 -24.49 15.12 -38.64
N PRO A 14 -24.33 13.78 -38.66
CA PRO A 14 -23.13 12.96 -38.93
C PRO A 14 -23.45 11.77 -39.90
N ALA A 15 -22.46 11.10 -40.53
CA ALA A 15 -22.64 9.71 -41.04
C ALA A 15 -21.35 8.98 -41.51
N ARG A 16 -21.12 7.83 -40.87
CA ARG A 16 -20.73 6.45 -41.29
C ARG A 16 -20.34 6.08 -42.76
N SER A 17 -19.55 4.99 -42.84
CA SER A 17 -19.26 4.02 -43.94
C SER A 17 -17.92 4.25 -44.67
N GLU A 18 -16.92 3.38 -44.49
CA GLU A 18 -16.62 2.05 -45.09
C GLU A 18 -15.82 2.13 -46.40
N ALA A 19 -14.69 1.41 -46.38
CA ALA A 19 -13.98 0.67 -47.44
C ALA A 19 -13.80 1.26 -48.86
N GLY A 20 -12.52 1.31 -49.28
CA GLY A 20 -12.10 0.85 -50.61
C GLY A 20 -11.36 1.86 -51.51
N TYR A 21 -10.12 1.52 -51.87
CA TYR A 21 -9.42 1.64 -53.18
C TYR A 21 -9.78 2.83 -54.13
N SER A 22 -8.89 3.56 -54.80
CA SER A 22 -7.49 3.37 -55.22
C SER A 22 -7.01 4.59 -56.05
N VAL A 23 -5.73 4.95 -55.85
CA VAL A 23 -4.68 5.31 -56.85
C VAL A 23 -4.88 6.45 -57.87
N ALA A 24 -3.95 7.43 -57.81
CA ALA A 24 -3.02 7.86 -58.89
C ALA A 24 -2.12 8.99 -58.32
N GLY A 25 -0.79 9.06 -58.43
CA GLY A 25 0.20 8.29 -59.20
C GLY A 25 1.04 9.24 -60.08
N LEU A 26 2.28 9.59 -59.66
CA LEU A 26 3.50 9.82 -60.47
C LEU A 26 4.64 10.29 -59.52
N SER A 27 5.66 9.53 -59.09
CA SER A 27 6.69 8.65 -59.70
C SER A 27 8.01 9.34 -60.05
N SER A 28 9.13 8.87 -59.47
CA SER A 28 10.44 8.76 -60.15
C SER A 28 11.43 7.84 -59.39
N VAL A 29 11.57 6.63 -59.94
CA VAL A 29 12.80 5.81 -60.10
C VAL A 29 13.56 5.33 -58.86
N GLY A 30 13.37 4.04 -58.55
CA GLY A 30 14.31 3.18 -57.83
C GLY A 30 14.51 1.88 -58.61
N SER A 31 15.78 1.58 -58.90
CA SER A 31 16.29 0.41 -59.62
C SER A 31 16.05 -0.89 -58.83
N GLU A 32 15.55 -1.92 -59.52
CA GLU A 32 15.37 -3.28 -59.02
C GLU A 32 16.67 -4.08 -59.15
N PHE A 33 17.27 -4.46 -58.02
CA PHE A 33 18.07 -5.69 -57.92
C PHE A 33 17.81 -6.34 -56.54
N GLY A 34 17.67 -7.66 -56.56
CA GLY A 34 16.95 -8.46 -55.56
C GLY A 34 17.32 -8.23 -54.09
N ARG A 35 16.29 -7.99 -53.27
CA ARG A 35 16.37 -8.10 -51.81
C ARG A 35 15.62 -9.35 -51.36
N THR A 36 16.36 -10.30 -50.81
CA THR A 36 15.83 -11.47 -50.11
C THR A 36 14.93 -11.04 -48.95
N PRO A 37 13.82 -11.74 -48.67
CA PRO A 37 12.94 -11.41 -47.57
C PRO A 37 13.66 -11.65 -46.23
N SER A 38 13.58 -10.65 -45.35
CA SER A 38 13.83 -10.69 -43.90
C SER A 38 14.38 -12.02 -43.36
N ARG A 39 15.71 -12.17 -43.46
CA ARG A 39 16.47 -13.22 -42.79
C ARG A 39 17.31 -12.58 -41.70
N ASP A 40 17.22 -13.21 -40.53
CA ASP A 40 18.13 -13.12 -39.40
C ASP A 40 17.78 -12.12 -38.28
N ALA A 41 16.88 -12.54 -37.39
CA ALA A 41 16.69 -11.94 -36.07
C ALA A 41 17.67 -12.51 -35.01
N PHE A 42 18.69 -13.27 -35.44
CA PHE A 42 19.55 -14.04 -34.57
C PHE A 42 21.04 -13.67 -34.65
N GLY A 43 21.46 -12.81 -35.58
CA GLY A 43 22.85 -12.34 -35.64
C GLY A 43 23.87 -13.49 -35.76
N ILE A 44 23.45 -14.64 -36.28
CA ILE A 44 24.26 -15.87 -36.33
C ILE A 44 25.31 -15.78 -37.46
N ASN A 45 25.16 -14.84 -38.40
CA ASN A 45 26.10 -14.63 -39.50
C ASN A 45 26.96 -13.35 -39.38
N GLU A 46 26.84 -12.55 -38.31
CA GLU A 46 27.74 -11.40 -38.06
C GLU A 46 28.87 -11.79 -37.10
N ALA A 47 29.70 -12.75 -37.50
CA ALA A 47 30.82 -13.21 -36.66
C ALA A 47 31.95 -12.18 -36.50
N ASP A 48 31.87 -10.97 -37.10
CA ASP A 48 32.93 -9.96 -37.01
C ASP A 48 32.44 -8.49 -37.03
N ASN A 49 31.14 -8.25 -36.80
CA ASN A 49 30.60 -6.89 -36.79
C ASN A 49 30.04 -6.54 -35.41
N TRP A 50 30.91 -6.05 -34.52
CA TRP A 50 30.52 -5.27 -33.33
C TRP A 50 29.99 -3.88 -33.76
N SER A 51 29.21 -3.84 -34.84
CA SER A 51 28.81 -2.63 -35.55
C SER A 51 27.53 -2.06 -34.99
N ASP A 52 27.75 -0.95 -34.30
CA ASP A 52 26.96 0.27 -34.44
C ASP A 52 25.57 0.29 -33.80
N VAL A 53 25.53 -0.10 -32.52
CA VAL A 53 24.45 0.35 -31.60
C VAL A 53 24.67 1.81 -31.16
N SER A 54 25.81 2.42 -31.50
CA SER A 54 26.18 3.81 -31.19
C SER A 54 25.42 4.87 -31.98
N GLY A 55 24.92 4.54 -33.18
CA GLY A 55 24.20 5.49 -34.04
C GLY A 55 22.68 5.58 -33.83
N LEU A 56 22.08 4.69 -33.02
CA LEU A 56 20.63 4.66 -32.83
C LEU A 56 20.17 5.53 -31.65
N PRO A 57 18.98 6.15 -31.73
CA PRO A 57 18.39 6.85 -30.59
C PRO A 57 18.25 5.89 -29.39
N PRO A 58 18.56 6.32 -28.16
CA PRO A 58 18.69 5.44 -26.99
C PRO A 58 17.44 4.62 -26.66
N ALA A 59 16.26 5.08 -27.07
CA ALA A 59 15.00 4.35 -26.94
C ALA A 59 14.91 3.13 -27.89
N ALA A 60 15.45 3.23 -29.10
CA ALA A 60 15.47 2.14 -30.07
C ALA A 60 16.50 1.07 -29.68
N ALA A 61 17.68 1.48 -29.20
CA ALA A 61 18.70 0.58 -28.68
C ALA A 61 18.18 -0.26 -27.50
N LYS A 62 17.49 0.36 -26.53
CA LYS A 62 16.86 -0.34 -25.40
C LYS A 62 15.79 -1.34 -25.84
N ARG A 63 14.96 -1.00 -26.84
CA ARG A 63 13.94 -1.93 -27.38
C ARG A 63 14.59 -3.15 -28.04
N LEU A 64 15.62 -2.94 -28.86
CA LEU A 64 16.33 -4.03 -29.53
C LEU A 64 17.01 -4.96 -28.53
N GLN A 65 17.67 -4.40 -27.51
CA GLN A 65 18.30 -5.17 -26.44
C GLN A 65 17.27 -5.96 -25.62
N LYS A 66 16.11 -5.36 -25.35
CA LYS A 66 15.00 -6.05 -24.66
C LYS A 66 14.48 -7.23 -25.48
N GLN A 67 14.26 -7.04 -26.78
CA GLN A 67 13.81 -8.10 -27.68
C GLN A 67 14.82 -9.26 -27.78
N ARG A 68 16.12 -8.95 -27.86
CA ARG A 68 17.18 -9.96 -27.82
C ARG A 68 17.17 -10.76 -26.52
N ARG A 69 17.02 -10.08 -25.37
CA ARG A 69 16.97 -10.72 -24.05
C ARG A 69 15.73 -11.58 -23.87
N GLU A 70 14.57 -11.10 -24.34
CA GLU A 70 13.30 -11.87 -24.31
C GLU A 70 13.39 -13.12 -25.19
N ALA A 71 14.01 -13.01 -26.39
CA ALA A 71 14.23 -14.15 -27.28
C ALA A 71 15.19 -15.19 -26.67
N LEU A 72 16.31 -14.77 -26.08
CA LEU A 72 17.25 -15.66 -25.39
C LEU A 72 16.61 -16.32 -24.17
N ALA A 73 15.84 -15.58 -23.37
CA ALA A 73 15.15 -16.12 -22.21
C ALA A 73 14.12 -17.18 -22.61
N ALA A 74 13.37 -16.96 -23.69
CA ALA A 74 12.42 -17.93 -24.21
C ALA A 74 13.12 -19.21 -24.73
N GLN A 75 14.28 -19.08 -25.36
CA GLN A 75 15.07 -20.24 -25.82
C GLN A 75 15.73 -21.00 -24.67
N LEU A 76 16.28 -20.31 -23.67
CA LEU A 76 16.84 -20.93 -22.47
C LEU A 76 15.74 -21.63 -21.64
N ALA A 77 14.54 -21.06 -21.58
CA ALA A 77 13.39 -21.68 -20.93
C ALA A 77 12.84 -22.88 -21.72
N ALA A 78 13.12 -22.98 -23.03
CA ALA A 78 12.77 -24.12 -23.86
C ALA A 78 13.78 -25.27 -23.76
N LEU A 79 14.91 -25.07 -23.06
CA LEU A 79 15.82 -26.17 -22.77
C LEU A 79 15.15 -27.13 -21.77
N PRO A 80 15.26 -28.45 -21.99
CA PRO A 80 14.83 -29.44 -21.02
C PRO A 80 15.47 -29.15 -19.66
N ALA A 81 14.71 -29.34 -18.57
CA ALA A 81 15.26 -29.18 -17.23
C ALA A 81 16.54 -30.03 -17.10
N PRO A 82 17.63 -29.48 -16.56
CA PRO A 82 18.91 -30.19 -16.51
C PRO A 82 18.77 -31.44 -15.63
N SER A 83 18.64 -32.60 -16.28
CA SER A 83 18.67 -33.91 -15.63
C SER A 83 20.12 -34.32 -15.41
N ASN A 84 20.79 -33.61 -14.51
CA ASN A 84 22.11 -33.98 -14.00
C ASN A 84 21.96 -35.05 -12.91
N GLU A 85 21.42 -36.22 -13.27
CA GLU A 85 21.47 -37.41 -12.41
C GLU A 85 22.82 -38.10 -12.61
N TYR A 86 23.88 -37.54 -12.05
CA TYR A 86 25.15 -38.25 -11.95
C TYR A 86 25.07 -39.22 -10.79
N LYS A 87 24.86 -40.50 -11.11
CA LYS A 87 24.98 -41.60 -10.15
C LYS A 87 26.47 -41.77 -9.86
N ILE A 88 26.95 -41.15 -8.78
CA ILE A 88 28.29 -41.40 -8.26
C ILE A 88 28.30 -42.84 -7.77
N VAL A 89 28.74 -43.75 -8.65
CA VAL A 89 29.06 -45.11 -8.25
C VAL A 89 30.41 -45.00 -7.55
N MET A 90 30.37 -44.88 -6.23
CA MET A 90 31.55 -45.12 -5.40
C MET A 90 31.89 -46.61 -5.57
N PRO A 91 33.03 -46.97 -6.19
CA PRO A 91 33.41 -48.37 -6.28
C PRO A 91 33.53 -48.90 -4.85
N GLU A 92 32.80 -49.97 -4.53
CA GLU A 92 33.00 -50.70 -3.28
C GLU A 92 34.43 -51.26 -3.33
N LEU A 93 35.36 -50.62 -2.61
CA LEU A 93 36.59 -51.30 -2.23
C LEU A 93 36.20 -52.40 -1.25
N GLU A 94 36.45 -53.64 -1.67
CA GLU A 94 36.44 -54.79 -0.78
C GLU A 94 37.31 -54.50 0.46
N PRO A 95 36.88 -54.87 1.67
CA PRO A 95 37.73 -54.77 2.84
C PRO A 95 38.81 -55.85 2.73
N ALA A 96 39.95 -55.49 2.16
CA ALA A 96 41.17 -56.27 2.31
C ALA A 96 41.67 -56.07 3.74
N GLU A 97 41.37 -57.05 4.60
CA GLU A 97 42.12 -57.24 5.84
C GLU A 97 43.61 -57.45 5.52
N SER A 98 44.44 -56.85 6.36
CA SER A 98 45.86 -57.13 6.63
C SER A 98 46.93 -56.64 5.65
N GLY A 99 47.80 -55.75 6.16
CA GLY A 99 49.09 -55.42 5.57
C GLY A 99 49.69 -54.14 6.12
N GLU A 100 50.43 -54.23 7.23
CA GLU A 100 51.41 -53.20 7.63
C GLU A 100 52.46 -53.01 6.50
N GLY A 101 52.80 -51.76 6.17
CA GLY A 101 53.89 -51.45 5.26
C GLY A 101 54.01 -49.97 4.94
N GLU A 102 55.09 -49.34 5.42
CA GLU A 102 55.62 -48.07 4.93
C GLU A 102 55.75 -48.07 3.40
N GLY A 103 55.33 -46.98 2.76
CA GLY A 103 55.46 -46.76 1.32
C GLY A 103 55.34 -45.28 0.99
N ASP A 104 56.50 -44.63 0.94
CA ASP A 104 56.73 -43.33 0.32
C ASP A 104 56.35 -43.34 -1.17
N GLY A 105 55.83 -42.20 -1.66
CA GLY A 105 55.73 -41.90 -3.09
C GLY A 105 54.35 -42.05 -3.75
N LEU A 106 53.87 -40.90 -4.25
CA LEU A 106 52.94 -40.74 -5.38
C LEU A 106 51.45 -40.47 -5.05
N TYR A 107 51.19 -39.38 -4.33
CA TYR A 107 50.00 -38.57 -4.62
C TYR A 107 50.45 -37.43 -5.55
N PRO A 108 49.90 -37.30 -6.77
CA PRO A 108 50.24 -36.19 -7.63
C PRO A 108 49.73 -34.90 -7.00
N ASP A 109 50.69 -34.03 -6.71
CA ASP A 109 50.58 -32.60 -6.45
C ASP A 109 49.83 -31.91 -7.59
N GLY A 110 48.49 -31.88 -7.51
CA GLY A 110 47.67 -31.31 -8.57
C GLY A 110 46.18 -31.67 -8.53
N PHE A 111 45.55 -31.60 -7.34
CA PHE A 111 44.14 -31.20 -7.40
C PHE A 111 44.17 -29.74 -7.88
N GLU A 112 43.83 -29.53 -9.15
CA GLU A 112 43.48 -28.20 -9.64
C GLU A 112 42.41 -27.69 -8.66
N GLU A 113 42.74 -26.68 -7.85
CA GLU A 113 41.75 -26.06 -6.96
C GLU A 113 40.53 -25.76 -7.81
N ASP A 114 39.41 -26.41 -7.48
CA ASP A 114 38.18 -26.23 -8.23
C ASP A 114 37.89 -24.73 -8.26
N ALA A 115 37.34 -24.24 -9.37
CA ALA A 115 37.09 -22.80 -9.53
C ALA A 115 36.31 -22.20 -8.33
N GLN A 116 35.53 -23.02 -7.63
CA GLN A 116 34.85 -22.66 -6.40
C GLN A 116 35.80 -22.45 -5.20
N ASP A 117 36.82 -23.29 -4.99
CA ASP A 117 37.77 -23.17 -3.88
C ASP A 117 38.62 -21.90 -4.00
N THR A 118 39.02 -21.54 -5.23
CA THR A 118 39.75 -20.30 -5.49
C THR A 118 38.90 -19.06 -5.25
N LEU A 119 37.58 -19.14 -5.53
CA LEU A 119 36.63 -18.07 -5.26
C LEU A 119 36.37 -17.94 -3.75
N GLU A 120 36.16 -19.06 -3.05
CA GLU A 120 35.94 -19.05 -1.59
C GLU A 120 37.15 -18.47 -0.84
N ARG A 121 38.38 -18.78 -1.28
CA ARG A 121 39.60 -18.17 -0.70
C ARG A 121 39.68 -16.67 -0.98
N GLN A 122 39.35 -16.24 -2.19
CA GLN A 122 39.34 -14.82 -2.56
C GLN A 122 38.26 -14.05 -1.79
N ASP A 123 37.07 -14.64 -1.65
CA ASP A 123 35.98 -14.07 -0.88
C ASP A 123 36.33 -13.99 0.61
N ALA A 124 36.94 -15.04 1.18
CA ALA A 124 37.41 -15.03 2.57
C ALA A 124 38.52 -14.00 2.79
N ALA A 125 39.47 -13.86 1.86
CA ALA A 125 40.51 -12.83 1.94
C ALA A 125 39.91 -11.42 1.83
N ALA A 126 38.99 -11.21 0.89
CA ALA A 126 38.28 -9.94 0.75
C ALA A 126 37.41 -9.63 1.98
N GLU A 127 36.79 -10.63 2.60
CA GLU A 127 36.06 -10.48 3.86
C GLU A 127 36.97 -10.12 5.02
N ALA A 128 38.11 -10.79 5.14
CA ALA A 128 39.11 -10.46 6.17
C ALA A 128 39.64 -9.03 6.00
N GLU A 129 39.90 -8.60 4.77
CA GLU A 129 40.29 -7.22 4.46
C GLU A 129 39.17 -6.23 4.82
N ARG A 130 37.92 -6.52 4.43
CA ARG A 130 36.75 -5.70 4.80
C ARG A 130 36.57 -5.61 6.31
N GLN A 131 36.76 -6.72 7.04
CA GLN A 131 36.69 -6.75 8.50
C GLN A 131 37.83 -5.95 9.15
N ALA A 132 39.05 -6.07 8.64
CA ALA A 132 40.19 -5.28 9.12
C ALA A 132 40.01 -3.78 8.86
N GLU A 133 39.43 -3.40 7.71
CA GLU A 133 39.06 -2.01 7.44
C GLU A 133 37.94 -1.53 8.36
N LEU A 134 36.91 -2.34 8.60
CA LEU A 134 35.82 -2.02 9.53
C LEU A 134 36.35 -1.87 10.96
N ALA A 135 37.26 -2.74 11.40
CA ALA A 135 37.86 -2.68 12.74
C ALA A 135 38.59 -1.36 13.00
N LYS A 136 39.20 -0.77 11.96
CA LYS A 136 39.89 0.53 12.01
C LYS A 136 38.93 1.73 12.00
N ARG A 137 37.64 1.53 11.70
CA ARG A 137 36.63 2.61 11.70
C ARG A 137 36.12 2.91 13.11
N SER A 138 35.53 4.09 13.27
CA SER A 138 34.92 4.50 14.53
C SER A 138 33.85 3.51 15.01
N ALA A 139 33.64 3.44 16.33
CA ALA A 139 32.64 2.53 16.91
C ALA A 139 31.22 2.80 16.38
N ALA A 140 30.88 4.06 16.10
CA ALA A 140 29.59 4.44 15.52
C ALA A 140 29.40 3.87 14.10
N LEU A 141 30.45 3.84 13.28
CA LEU A 141 30.44 3.22 11.96
C LEU A 141 30.36 1.69 12.04
N ARG A 142 31.12 1.07 12.94
CA ARG A 142 31.11 -0.39 13.15
C ARG A 142 29.77 -0.93 13.60
N ARG A 143 29.05 -0.15 14.42
CA ARG A 143 27.73 -0.51 14.98
C ARG A 143 26.55 0.01 14.15
N GLU A 144 26.83 0.64 13.01
CA GLU A 144 25.82 1.25 12.12
C GLU A 144 24.84 2.20 12.84
N LEU A 145 25.33 2.94 13.83
CA LEU A 145 24.50 3.84 14.62
C LEU A 145 24.09 5.09 13.81
N PRO A 146 22.94 5.72 14.14
CA PRO A 146 22.53 6.96 13.50
C PRO A 146 23.57 8.06 13.73
N ARG A 147 24.01 8.70 12.65
CA ARG A 147 25.04 9.74 12.66
C ARG A 147 24.44 11.11 12.34
N PRO A 148 24.99 12.19 12.92
CA PRO A 148 24.49 13.54 12.69
C PRO A 148 24.65 13.95 11.21
N LEU A 149 23.62 14.60 10.66
CA LEU A 149 23.68 15.19 9.31
C LEU A 149 24.62 16.40 9.25
N VAL A 150 24.66 17.17 10.33
CA VAL A 150 25.51 18.37 10.50
C VAL A 150 26.13 18.32 11.89
N VAL A 151 27.44 18.53 11.97
CA VAL A 151 28.17 18.57 13.24
C VAL A 151 28.12 20.00 13.79
N ASN A 152 27.45 20.19 14.93
CA ASN A 152 27.34 21.49 15.61
C ASN A 152 28.59 21.73 16.49
N ARG A 153 29.67 22.20 15.86
CA ARG A 153 30.97 22.41 16.52
C ARG A 153 30.89 23.28 17.77
N GLU A 154 30.18 24.39 17.70
CA GLU A 154 30.12 25.37 18.81
C GLU A 154 29.39 24.81 20.03
N GLU A 155 28.27 24.12 19.84
CA GLU A 155 27.49 23.54 20.95
C GLU A 155 28.23 22.36 21.59
N MET A 156 28.92 21.54 20.79
CA MET A 156 29.70 20.41 21.30
C MET A 156 30.96 20.86 22.06
N LEU A 157 31.50 22.04 21.76
CA LEU A 157 32.65 22.64 22.45
C LEU A 157 32.24 23.53 23.63
N ALA A 158 30.97 23.93 23.72
CA ALA A 158 30.47 24.75 24.82
C ALA A 158 30.60 23.98 26.14
N PRO A 159 31.01 24.62 27.25
CA PRO A 159 31.07 23.96 28.55
C PRO A 159 29.66 23.54 29.01
N PRO A 160 29.54 22.46 29.80
CA PRO A 160 28.25 22.04 30.32
C PRO A 160 27.68 23.13 31.25
N SER A 161 26.49 23.62 30.92
CA SER A 161 25.78 24.60 31.74
C SER A 161 25.38 23.93 33.07
N GLY A 162 26.07 24.27 34.17
CA GLY A 162 25.81 23.71 35.49
C GLY A 162 27.04 23.20 36.25
N ALA A 163 28.23 23.20 35.65
CA ALA A 163 29.46 22.76 36.32
C ALA A 163 30.09 23.80 37.26
N ASP A 164 29.30 24.74 37.81
CA ASP A 164 29.77 25.82 38.71
C ASP A 164 29.84 25.41 40.19
N ALA A 165 29.60 24.14 40.52
CA ALA A 165 29.57 23.68 41.90
C ALA A 165 30.60 22.58 42.18
N ALA A 166 31.82 22.99 42.56
CA ALA A 166 32.67 22.42 43.64
C ALA A 166 34.18 22.55 43.34
N GLY A 167 34.90 23.36 44.13
CA GLY A 167 36.37 23.32 44.26
C GLY A 167 37.18 23.88 43.09
N LEU A 168 37.84 25.02 43.28
CA LEU A 168 38.44 25.82 42.20
C LEU A 168 39.53 25.10 41.40
N ASP A 169 40.40 24.29 42.02
CA ASP A 169 41.55 23.72 41.31
C ASP A 169 41.25 22.36 40.63
N ALA A 170 40.61 21.43 41.35
CA ALA A 170 40.24 20.12 40.78
C ALA A 170 39.14 20.23 39.71
N ALA A 171 38.23 21.21 39.83
CA ALA A 171 37.24 21.46 38.79
C ALA A 171 37.87 22.07 37.52
N GLU A 172 38.94 22.84 37.64
CA GLU A 172 39.66 23.38 36.48
C GLU A 172 40.36 22.29 35.67
N GLU A 173 41.06 21.36 36.34
CA GLU A 173 41.68 20.21 35.68
C GLU A 173 40.66 19.31 34.99
N ILE A 174 39.53 19.02 35.66
CA ILE A 174 38.44 18.23 35.08
C ILE A 174 37.80 18.96 33.88
N ARG A 175 37.58 20.28 33.98
CA ARG A 175 37.07 21.09 32.87
C ARG A 175 38.04 21.11 31.69
N ALA A 176 39.34 21.23 31.94
CA ALA A 176 40.37 21.20 30.90
C ALA A 176 40.41 19.83 30.22
N ALA A 177 40.33 18.74 30.98
CA ALA A 177 40.22 17.39 30.44
C ALA A 177 38.96 17.20 29.58
N ASP A 178 37.79 17.67 30.05
CA ASP A 178 36.52 17.61 29.30
C ASP A 178 36.60 18.42 27.99
N GLN A 179 37.22 19.60 28.02
CA GLN A 179 37.44 20.40 26.80
C GLN A 179 38.32 19.67 25.76
N LEU A 180 39.38 18.98 26.21
CA LEU A 180 40.23 18.16 25.34
C LEU A 180 39.44 17.00 24.74
N LEU A 181 38.64 16.30 25.54
CA LEU A 181 37.79 15.20 25.08
C LEU A 181 36.76 15.68 24.05
N ARG A 182 36.07 16.80 24.31
CA ARG A 182 35.11 17.40 23.37
C ARG A 182 35.76 17.82 22.06
N ALA A 183 36.95 18.42 22.12
CA ALA A 183 37.69 18.83 20.93
C ALA A 183 38.06 17.63 20.03
N GLU A 184 38.55 16.54 20.62
CA GLU A 184 38.83 15.31 19.88
C GLU A 184 37.54 14.62 19.39
N MET A 185 36.46 14.62 20.18
CA MET A 185 35.16 14.09 19.75
C MET A 185 34.62 14.82 18.51
N VAL A 186 34.66 16.15 18.50
CA VAL A 186 34.26 16.95 17.34
C VAL A 186 35.14 16.63 16.13
N ARG A 187 36.46 16.52 16.33
CA ARG A 187 37.40 16.15 15.26
C ARG A 187 37.09 14.78 14.66
N MET A 188 36.75 13.80 15.50
CA MET A 188 36.36 12.46 15.08
C MET A 188 35.05 12.49 14.26
N LEU A 189 34.04 13.22 14.73
CA LEU A 189 32.77 13.37 14.02
C LEU A 189 32.93 14.08 12.66
N GLU A 190 33.77 15.13 12.59
CA GLU A 190 34.06 15.82 11.33
C GLU A 190 34.81 14.92 10.33
N ALA A 191 35.75 14.11 10.82
CA ALA A 191 36.49 13.16 10.00
C ALA A 191 35.58 12.05 9.45
N ASP A 192 34.68 11.52 10.29
CA ASP A 192 33.68 10.53 9.90
C ASP A 192 32.69 11.09 8.88
N ALA A 193 32.19 12.31 9.09
CA ALA A 193 31.29 12.98 8.16
C ALA A 193 31.95 13.25 6.79
N ALA A 194 33.25 13.53 6.75
CA ALA A 194 34.01 13.76 5.53
C ALA A 194 34.41 12.47 4.78
N SER A 195 34.62 11.38 5.53
CA SER A 195 35.03 10.08 4.99
C SER A 195 33.82 9.25 4.54
N TYR A 196 32.75 9.27 5.34
CA TYR A 196 31.55 8.45 5.18
C TYR A 196 30.28 9.31 5.33
N PRO A 197 29.95 10.17 4.37
CA PRO A 197 28.79 11.08 4.47
C PRO A 197 27.46 10.30 4.53
N VAL A 198 26.54 10.79 5.36
CA VAL A 198 25.17 10.24 5.49
C VAL A 198 24.31 10.70 4.31
N PRO A 199 23.38 9.87 3.78
CA PRO A 199 22.46 10.29 2.72
C PRO A 199 21.67 11.55 3.13
N GLY A 200 21.76 12.62 2.32
CA GLY A 200 21.12 13.90 2.60
C GLY A 200 21.96 14.90 3.42
N ALA A 201 23.17 14.53 3.83
CA ALA A 201 24.13 15.48 4.41
C ALA A 201 24.58 16.51 3.34
N PRO A 202 24.84 17.77 3.73
CA PRO A 202 25.37 18.77 2.80
C PRO A 202 26.74 18.32 2.26
N GLU A 203 26.93 18.42 0.95
CA GLU A 203 28.22 18.13 0.32
C GLU A 203 29.31 19.05 0.89
N LEU A 204 30.34 18.50 1.53
CA LEU A 204 31.52 19.26 1.97
C LEU A 204 32.38 19.67 0.76
N LYS A 205 31.88 20.57 -0.07
CA LYS A 205 32.63 21.13 -1.20
C LYS A 205 33.82 21.94 -0.68
N GLY A 206 35.03 21.49 -0.99
CA GLY A 206 36.28 22.25 -0.75
C GLY A 206 36.87 22.18 0.67
N LYS A 207 36.25 21.50 1.63
CA LYS A 207 36.90 21.24 2.94
C LYS A 207 37.86 20.06 2.79
N LYS A 208 39.16 20.30 3.02
CA LYS A 208 40.17 19.23 3.01
C LYS A 208 39.75 18.16 4.03
N ARG A 209 39.64 16.90 3.58
CA ARG A 209 39.49 15.75 4.48
C ARG A 209 40.59 15.85 5.53
N ARG A 210 40.22 15.85 6.81
CA ARG A 210 41.16 15.74 7.92
C ARG A 210 41.15 14.30 8.37
N PRO A 211 41.94 13.40 7.74
CA PRO A 211 42.01 12.03 8.19
C PRO A 211 42.45 12.01 9.65
N LEU A 212 41.80 11.17 10.44
CA LEU A 212 42.26 10.87 11.79
C LEU A 212 43.64 10.20 11.70
N ARG A 213 44.50 10.48 12.68
CA ARG A 213 45.77 9.79 12.80
C ARG A 213 45.46 8.33 13.20
N PRO A 214 45.90 7.32 12.45
CA PRO A 214 45.77 5.94 12.90
C PRO A 214 46.63 5.76 14.16
N LEU A 215 46.01 5.23 15.21
CA LEU A 215 46.72 4.80 16.42
C LEU A 215 47.12 3.32 16.27
N PRO A 216 48.26 2.90 16.84
CA PRO A 216 48.65 1.49 16.84
C PRO A 216 47.68 0.67 17.71
N GLU A 217 47.50 -0.60 17.35
CA GLU A 217 46.55 -1.49 18.03
C GLU A 217 46.93 -1.75 19.49
N GLU A 218 48.23 -1.72 19.81
CA GLU A 218 48.75 -1.84 21.18
C GLU A 218 48.27 -0.69 22.08
N ASP A 219 48.37 0.56 21.61
CA ASP A 219 47.90 1.74 22.35
C ASP A 219 46.38 1.71 22.55
N MET A 220 45.63 1.24 21.53
CA MET A 220 44.17 1.12 21.61
C MET A 220 43.74 0.06 22.63
N ALA A 221 44.43 -1.09 22.65
CA ALA A 221 44.16 -2.17 23.60
C ALA A 221 44.52 -1.77 25.04
N ALA A 222 45.65 -1.09 25.22
CA ALA A 222 46.06 -0.53 26.52
C ALA A 222 45.05 0.52 27.01
N ALA A 223 44.62 1.43 26.14
CA ALA A 223 43.62 2.45 26.48
C ALA A 223 42.25 1.83 26.84
N SER A 224 41.80 0.79 26.12
CA SER A 224 40.56 0.10 26.47
C SER A 224 40.65 -0.60 27.83
N ALA A 225 41.79 -1.22 28.15
CA ALA A 225 41.99 -1.85 29.45
C ALA A 225 41.93 -0.84 30.59
N MET A 226 42.56 0.33 30.43
CA MET A 226 42.48 1.42 31.42
C MET A 226 41.05 1.92 31.62
N LEU A 227 40.27 2.08 30.54
CA LEU A 227 38.86 2.49 30.63
C LEU A 227 38.00 1.41 31.29
N ASP A 228 38.25 0.14 31.01
CA ASP A 228 37.52 -0.98 31.62
C ASP A 228 37.79 -1.05 33.13
N GLU A 229 39.04 -0.83 33.56
CA GLU A 229 39.42 -0.72 34.98
C GLU A 229 38.72 0.46 35.68
N GLU A 230 38.75 1.65 35.06
CA GLU A 230 38.10 2.85 35.60
C GLU A 230 36.57 2.68 35.68
N THR A 231 35.94 2.18 34.62
CA THR A 231 34.48 1.96 34.59
C THR A 231 34.04 0.89 35.60
N ALA A 232 34.83 -0.16 35.80
CA ALA A 232 34.59 -1.14 36.86
C ALA A 232 34.69 -0.51 38.26
N SER A 233 35.68 0.37 38.48
CA SER A 233 35.82 1.09 39.76
C SER A 233 34.64 2.03 40.03
N LEU A 234 34.14 2.72 38.99
CA LEU A 234 32.96 3.58 39.08
C LEU A 234 31.69 2.79 39.32
N ALA A 235 31.51 1.66 38.63
CA ALA A 235 30.37 0.77 38.81
C ALA A 235 30.32 0.14 40.22
N ALA A 236 31.48 -0.08 40.85
CA ALA A 236 31.57 -0.54 42.24
C ALA A 236 31.20 0.58 43.23
N ALA A 237 31.51 1.84 42.93
CA ALA A 237 31.17 2.99 43.76
C ALA A 237 29.69 3.39 43.64
N ALA A 238 29.11 3.32 42.45
CA ALA A 238 27.71 3.58 42.18
C ALA A 238 27.21 2.66 41.06
N PRO A 239 26.06 1.98 41.22
CA PRO A 239 25.52 1.13 40.17
C PRO A 239 25.22 1.96 38.90
N PRO A 240 25.40 1.38 37.71
CA PRO A 240 25.08 2.05 36.45
C PRO A 240 23.61 2.47 36.42
N LEU A 241 23.36 3.60 35.76
CA LEU A 241 22.01 4.13 35.57
C LEU A 241 21.13 3.13 34.81
N ASP A 242 19.89 2.95 35.26
CA ASP A 242 18.90 2.12 34.58
C ASP A 242 18.63 2.65 33.16
N GLU A 243 18.36 1.77 32.21
CA GLU A 243 18.12 2.14 30.81
C GLU A 243 16.97 3.14 30.67
N ALA A 244 15.93 3.02 31.50
CA ALA A 244 14.81 3.94 31.50
C ALA A 244 15.23 5.36 31.92
N SER A 245 16.14 5.47 32.89
CA SER A 245 16.66 6.77 33.35
C SER A 245 17.54 7.43 32.29
N VAL A 246 18.37 6.65 31.59
CA VAL A 246 19.20 7.14 30.47
C VAL A 246 18.30 7.62 29.32
N ARG A 247 17.25 6.87 28.99
CA ARG A 247 16.29 7.27 27.96
C ARG A 247 15.55 8.56 28.32
N ALA A 248 15.07 8.67 29.56
CA ALA A 248 14.40 9.87 30.04
C ALA A 248 15.31 11.10 30.00
N ALA A 249 16.58 10.96 30.39
CA ALA A 249 17.56 12.04 30.30
C ALA A 249 17.84 12.45 28.83
N ALA A 250 17.94 11.48 27.92
CA ALA A 250 18.14 11.73 26.50
C ALA A 250 16.93 12.45 25.86
N GLU A 251 15.70 12.05 26.21
CA GLU A 251 14.47 12.70 25.74
C GLU A 251 14.34 14.12 26.27
N ALA A 252 14.66 14.35 27.55
CA ALA A 252 14.67 15.68 28.15
C ALA A 252 15.68 16.60 27.44
N ALA A 253 16.92 16.14 27.27
CA ALA A 253 17.96 16.89 26.56
C ALA A 253 17.59 17.15 25.09
N GLY A 254 16.92 16.20 24.44
CA GLY A 254 16.43 16.36 23.07
C GLY A 254 15.30 17.39 22.95
N GLY A 255 14.44 17.53 23.97
CA GLY A 255 13.34 18.49 24.01
C GLY A 255 13.79 19.94 24.22
N GLU A 256 14.93 20.14 24.87
CA GLU A 256 15.51 21.47 25.10
C GLU A 256 16.16 22.07 23.84
N LEU A 257 16.64 21.21 22.94
CA LEU A 257 17.37 21.59 21.74
C LEU A 257 16.40 21.88 20.57
N SER A 258 16.52 23.06 19.97
CA SER A 258 15.75 23.40 18.77
C SER A 258 16.64 24.04 17.70
N TYR A 259 16.26 23.86 16.43
CA TYR A 259 16.96 24.52 15.33
C TYR A 259 16.55 25.98 15.26
N VAL A 260 17.53 26.87 15.35
CA VAL A 260 17.34 28.33 15.29
C VAL A 260 17.79 28.83 13.90
N PRO A 261 16.89 29.35 13.06
CA PRO A 261 17.20 29.80 11.71
C PRO A 261 18.27 30.89 11.61
N SER A 262 18.24 31.90 12.48
CA SER A 262 19.21 33.01 12.50
C SER A 262 20.64 32.50 12.66
N LEU A 263 20.83 31.54 13.56
CA LEU A 263 22.11 30.96 13.91
C LEU A 263 22.49 29.75 13.03
N GLN A 264 21.56 29.29 12.19
CA GLN A 264 21.70 28.10 11.33
C GLN A 264 22.21 26.85 12.07
N ARG A 265 21.81 26.67 13.33
CA ARG A 265 22.26 25.58 14.19
C ARG A 265 21.20 25.14 15.17
N TYR A 266 21.40 23.97 15.77
CA TYR A 266 20.64 23.55 16.94
C TYR A 266 21.29 24.14 18.19
N ALA A 267 20.46 24.72 19.06
CA ALA A 267 20.86 25.29 20.34
C ALA A 267 19.75 25.06 21.37
N PRO A 268 20.09 25.01 22.68
CA PRO A 268 19.08 24.94 23.73
C PRO A 268 18.30 26.25 23.76
N ILE A 269 16.96 26.17 23.80
CA ILE A 269 16.08 27.35 23.74
C ILE A 269 16.39 28.34 24.88
N ALA A 270 16.81 27.83 26.04
CA ALA A 270 17.15 28.63 27.20
C ALA A 270 18.40 29.51 27.02
N SER A 271 19.35 29.13 26.15
CA SER A 271 20.58 29.91 25.91
C SER A 271 20.42 31.00 24.85
N VAL A 272 19.32 30.95 24.09
CA VAL A 272 19.07 31.83 22.94
C VAL A 272 18.19 33.01 23.38
N PRO A 273 18.46 34.24 22.94
CA PRO A 273 17.62 35.38 23.28
C PRO A 273 16.17 35.17 22.80
N PRO A 274 15.16 35.70 23.52
CA PRO A 274 13.75 35.38 23.27
C PRO A 274 13.29 35.74 21.85
N ALA A 275 13.86 36.78 21.24
CA ALA A 275 13.56 37.17 19.86
C ALA A 275 13.99 36.11 18.82
N GLU A 276 15.12 35.45 19.04
CA GLU A 276 15.62 34.38 18.17
C GLU A 276 14.97 33.04 18.52
N ALA A 277 14.68 32.79 19.80
CA ALA A 277 13.93 31.64 20.26
C ALA A 277 12.53 31.56 19.61
N LEU A 278 11.90 32.69 19.31
CA LEU A 278 10.62 32.75 18.57
C LEU A 278 10.72 32.27 17.12
N GLN A 279 11.91 32.27 16.51
CA GLN A 279 12.09 31.84 15.12
C GLN A 279 11.95 30.32 14.96
N ALA A 280 12.38 29.55 15.97
CA ALA A 280 12.27 28.09 15.96
C ALA A 280 10.80 27.59 15.83
N PRO A 281 9.85 28.01 16.69
CA PRO A 281 8.44 27.62 16.54
C PRO A 281 7.80 28.23 15.29
N GLN A 282 8.21 29.43 14.86
CA GLN A 282 7.75 30.00 13.60
C GLN A 282 8.15 29.14 12.39
N GLN A 283 9.40 28.68 12.33
CA GLN A 283 9.86 27.80 11.26
C GLN A 283 9.16 26.44 11.31
N ALA A 284 9.01 25.85 12.51
CA ALA A 284 8.29 24.60 12.68
C ALA A 284 6.84 24.72 12.16
N LEU A 285 6.16 25.82 12.46
CA LEU A 285 4.82 26.12 11.96
C LEU A 285 4.80 26.28 10.43
N GLN A 286 5.80 26.94 9.83
CA GLN A 286 5.89 27.07 8.37
C GLN A 286 6.13 25.72 7.68
N LEU A 287 6.99 24.87 8.23
CA LEU A 287 7.19 23.50 7.75
C LEU A 287 5.90 22.69 7.85
N LEU A 288 5.21 22.77 8.98
CA LEU A 288 3.92 22.12 9.18
C LEU A 288 2.88 22.59 8.17
N LYS A 289 2.76 23.90 7.92
CA LYS A 289 1.90 24.45 6.86
C LYS A 289 2.24 23.89 5.48
N ASN A 290 3.52 23.75 5.17
CA ASN A 290 3.97 23.19 3.90
C ASN A 290 3.61 21.70 3.77
N PHE A 291 3.79 20.91 4.83
CA PHE A 291 3.37 19.51 4.87
C PHE A 291 1.85 19.39 4.74
N MET A 292 1.09 20.16 5.52
CA MET A 292 -0.38 20.22 5.42
C MET A 292 -0.84 20.56 4.00
N ALA A 293 -0.23 21.55 3.34
CA ALA A 293 -0.59 21.90 1.97
C ALA A 293 -0.26 20.78 0.96
N ARG A 294 0.86 20.07 1.14
CA ARG A 294 1.24 18.92 0.31
C ARG A 294 0.30 17.74 0.51
N ASP A 295 -0.03 17.44 1.75
CA ASP A 295 -0.88 16.30 2.10
C ASP A 295 -2.35 16.58 1.77
N ALA A 296 -2.83 17.82 1.96
CA ALA A 296 -4.16 18.23 1.48
C ALA A 296 -4.28 18.09 -0.05
N LYS A 297 -3.23 18.44 -0.82
CA LYS A 297 -3.21 18.21 -2.27
C LYS A 297 -3.20 16.73 -2.63
N ARG A 298 -2.52 15.89 -1.86
CA ARG A 298 -2.51 14.42 -2.05
C ARG A 298 -3.85 13.80 -1.71
N ALA A 299 -4.43 14.16 -0.56
CA ALA A 299 -5.76 13.77 -0.11
C ALA A 299 -6.81 14.16 -1.14
N GLY A 300 -6.83 15.43 -1.58
CA GLY A 300 -7.78 15.88 -2.61
C GLY A 300 -7.62 15.16 -3.96
N LYS A 301 -6.41 14.72 -4.34
CA LYS A 301 -6.22 13.85 -5.51
C LYS A 301 -6.73 12.43 -5.28
N ALA A 302 -6.54 11.89 -4.09
CA ALA A 302 -7.03 10.56 -3.72
C ALA A 302 -8.57 10.56 -3.64
N GLU A 303 -9.17 11.54 -2.98
CA GLU A 303 -10.62 11.76 -2.89
C GLU A 303 -11.25 11.86 -4.27
N LYS A 304 -10.72 12.69 -5.18
CA LYS A 304 -11.23 12.79 -6.55
C LYS A 304 -11.20 11.45 -7.29
N LYS A 305 -10.13 10.66 -7.12
CA LYS A 305 -10.04 9.32 -7.70
C LYS A 305 -11.09 8.37 -7.09
N LEU A 306 -11.23 8.40 -5.76
CA LEU A 306 -12.21 7.59 -5.05
C LEU A 306 -13.64 7.98 -5.40
N ASP A 307 -13.93 9.25 -5.62
CA ASP A 307 -15.26 9.71 -6.02
C ASP A 307 -15.61 9.27 -7.45
N VAL A 308 -14.64 9.23 -8.36
CA VAL A 308 -14.86 8.66 -9.70
C VAL A 308 -15.08 7.15 -9.63
N LEU A 309 -14.26 6.42 -8.88
CA LEU A 309 -14.32 4.95 -8.81
C LEU A 309 -15.51 4.45 -7.99
N LEU A 310 -15.77 5.07 -6.83
CA LEU A 310 -16.74 4.62 -5.85
C LEU A 310 -18.03 5.44 -5.84
N GLY A 311 -18.06 6.63 -6.47
CA GLY A 311 -19.24 7.50 -6.45
C GLY A 311 -20.49 6.83 -7.04
N GLY A 312 -20.33 6.06 -8.12
CA GLY A 312 -21.42 5.26 -8.70
C GLY A 312 -21.91 4.16 -7.75
N TYR A 313 -20.97 3.44 -7.11
CA TYR A 313 -21.29 2.40 -6.14
C TYR A 313 -21.97 2.96 -4.89
N LYS A 314 -21.52 4.11 -4.37
CA LYS A 314 -22.17 4.82 -3.26
C LYS A 314 -23.62 5.19 -3.59
N LYS A 315 -23.87 5.72 -4.79
CA LYS A 315 -25.24 6.04 -5.24
C LYS A 315 -26.12 4.80 -5.37
N ARG A 316 -25.59 3.72 -5.96
CA ARG A 316 -26.32 2.44 -6.07
C ARG A 316 -26.63 1.85 -4.70
N ALA A 317 -25.66 1.83 -3.78
CA ALA A 317 -25.86 1.36 -2.42
C ALA A 317 -26.93 2.16 -1.68
N ALA A 318 -26.91 3.50 -1.80
CA ALA A 318 -27.93 4.34 -1.20
C ALA A 318 -29.32 4.13 -1.81
N ALA A 319 -29.42 3.91 -3.13
CA ALA A 319 -30.69 3.61 -3.79
C ALA A 319 -31.25 2.24 -3.37
N LEU A 320 -30.41 1.20 -3.37
CA LEU A 320 -30.78 -0.14 -2.91
C LEU A 320 -31.19 -0.14 -1.44
N GLY A 321 -30.49 0.60 -0.58
CA GLY A 321 -30.87 0.75 0.83
C GLY A 321 -32.29 1.28 0.98
N LYS A 322 -32.65 2.34 0.24
CA LYS A 322 -34.01 2.89 0.25
C LYS A 322 -35.05 1.92 -0.31
N GLU A 323 -34.70 1.18 -1.35
CA GLU A 323 -35.61 0.19 -1.94
C GLU A 323 -35.90 -0.96 -0.96
N ILE A 324 -34.86 -1.45 -0.26
CA ILE A 324 -35.00 -2.47 0.79
C ILE A 324 -35.91 -1.98 1.91
N GLU A 325 -35.69 -0.76 2.40
CA GLU A 325 -36.54 -0.15 3.44
C GLU A 325 -38.00 -0.05 3.00
N ALA A 326 -38.25 0.42 1.77
CA ALA A 326 -39.60 0.52 1.21
C ALA A 326 -40.28 -0.85 1.05
N GLN A 327 -39.55 -1.85 0.56
CA GLN A 327 -40.08 -3.22 0.44
C GLN A 327 -40.39 -3.83 1.80
N HIS A 328 -39.55 -3.60 2.81
CA HIS A 328 -39.81 -4.05 4.17
C HIS A 328 -41.10 -3.45 4.74
N ALA A 329 -41.33 -2.15 4.55
CA ALA A 329 -42.56 -1.49 4.97
C ALA A 329 -43.79 -2.07 4.24
N ALA A 330 -43.70 -2.25 2.91
CA ALA A 330 -44.78 -2.84 2.12
C ALA A 330 -45.11 -4.27 2.58
N VAL A 331 -44.10 -5.11 2.84
CA VAL A 331 -44.33 -6.48 3.34
C VAL A 331 -45.03 -6.47 4.70
N ALA A 332 -44.68 -5.54 5.60
CA ALA A 332 -45.35 -5.42 6.89
C ALA A 332 -46.83 -5.05 6.72
N GLU A 333 -47.14 -4.08 5.85
CA GLU A 333 -48.52 -3.69 5.53
C GLU A 333 -49.31 -4.85 4.93
N ARG A 334 -48.76 -5.55 3.93
CA ARG A 334 -49.42 -6.72 3.31
C ARG A 334 -49.69 -7.85 4.29
N ARG A 335 -48.80 -8.07 5.28
CA ARG A 335 -49.03 -9.06 6.34
C ARG A 335 -50.22 -8.69 7.22
N ILE A 336 -50.37 -7.40 7.54
CA ILE A 336 -51.52 -6.90 8.29
C ILE A 336 -52.80 -7.08 7.45
N GLU A 337 -52.78 -6.67 6.18
CA GLU A 337 -53.91 -6.86 5.26
C GLU A 337 -54.33 -8.33 5.16
N LEU A 338 -53.37 -9.24 5.01
CA LEU A 338 -53.64 -10.68 4.95
C LEU A 338 -54.33 -11.18 6.22
N ALA A 339 -53.79 -10.84 7.39
CA ALA A 339 -54.38 -11.22 8.67
C ALA A 339 -55.81 -10.67 8.83
N CYS A 340 -56.06 -9.44 8.39
CA CYS A 340 -57.40 -8.86 8.35
C CYS A 340 -58.32 -9.68 7.44
N PHE A 341 -57.91 -9.97 6.20
CA PHE A 341 -58.74 -10.73 5.25
C PHE A 341 -59.00 -12.17 5.68
N GLU A 342 -58.04 -12.83 6.34
CA GLU A 342 -58.25 -14.15 6.92
C GLU A 342 -59.30 -14.12 8.03
N ALA A 343 -59.24 -13.13 8.92
CA ALA A 343 -60.25 -12.95 9.97
C ALA A 343 -61.64 -12.61 9.39
N LEU A 344 -61.69 -11.73 8.38
CA LEU A 344 -62.92 -11.38 7.64
C LEU A 344 -63.51 -12.61 6.94
N ARG A 345 -62.68 -13.40 6.26
CA ARG A 345 -63.10 -14.65 5.61
C ARG A 345 -63.68 -15.64 6.61
N GLY A 346 -63.05 -15.82 7.77
CA GLY A 346 -63.55 -16.70 8.82
C GLY A 346 -64.93 -16.29 9.32
N ARG A 347 -65.15 -14.98 9.51
CA ARG A 347 -66.47 -14.44 9.88
C ARG A 347 -67.51 -14.62 8.78
N GLU A 348 -67.16 -14.30 7.54
CA GLU A 348 -68.09 -14.38 6.41
C GLU A 348 -68.48 -15.82 6.09
N ALA A 349 -67.55 -16.78 6.27
CA ALA A 349 -67.83 -18.19 6.12
C ALA A 349 -68.90 -18.71 7.10
N LEU A 350 -69.05 -18.08 8.26
CA LEU A 350 -70.09 -18.40 9.25
C LEU A 350 -71.37 -17.56 9.03
N ALA A 351 -71.22 -16.26 8.79
CA ALA A 351 -72.35 -15.34 8.62
C ALA A 351 -73.12 -15.56 7.30
N GLY A 352 -72.44 -16.04 6.26
CA GLY A 352 -73.04 -16.39 4.97
C GLY A 352 -74.16 -17.44 5.09
N PRO A 353 -73.89 -18.65 5.58
CA PRO A 353 -74.91 -19.69 5.73
C PRO A 353 -76.01 -19.30 6.72
N GLN A 354 -75.67 -18.66 7.86
CA GLN A 354 -76.68 -18.20 8.83
C GLN A 354 -77.71 -17.25 8.21
N ARG A 355 -77.25 -16.24 7.45
CA ARG A 355 -78.18 -15.34 6.73
C ARG A 355 -79.00 -16.07 5.68
N ALA A 356 -78.44 -17.08 5.01
CA ALA A 356 -79.17 -17.88 4.03
C ALA A 356 -80.26 -18.75 4.69
N GLU A 357 -79.94 -19.34 5.85
CA GLU A 357 -80.89 -20.12 6.66
C GLU A 357 -82.03 -19.23 7.17
N GLU A 358 -81.72 -18.08 7.79
CA GLU A 358 -82.71 -17.10 8.25
C GLU A 358 -83.66 -16.66 7.12
N LEU A 359 -83.12 -16.37 5.93
CA LEU A 359 -83.94 -16.01 4.76
C LEU A 359 -84.80 -17.18 4.27
N SER A 360 -84.28 -18.41 4.34
CA SER A 360 -85.04 -19.60 3.95
C SER A 360 -86.21 -19.89 4.90
N GLU A 361 -86.02 -19.68 6.20
CA GLU A 361 -87.08 -19.80 7.21
C GLU A 361 -88.15 -18.75 7.00
N LEU A 362 -87.76 -17.49 6.78
CA LEU A 362 -88.70 -16.41 6.47
C LEU A 362 -89.49 -16.68 5.19
N LEU A 363 -88.83 -17.20 4.15
CA LEU A 363 -89.51 -17.62 2.92
C LEU A 363 -90.50 -18.76 3.20
N SER A 364 -90.11 -19.79 3.95
CA SER A 364 -91.00 -20.91 4.29
C SER A 364 -92.25 -20.46 5.06
N VAL A 365 -92.11 -19.51 5.99
CA VAL A 365 -93.24 -18.95 6.73
C VAL A 365 -94.12 -18.11 5.82
N GLN A 366 -93.54 -17.40 4.86
CA GLN A 366 -94.29 -16.58 3.92
C GLN A 366 -95.05 -17.45 2.91
N THR A 367 -94.45 -18.53 2.43
CA THR A 367 -95.10 -19.49 1.52
C THR A 367 -96.28 -20.18 2.20
N SER A 368 -96.14 -20.62 3.46
CA SER A 368 -97.25 -21.24 4.18
C SER A 368 -98.42 -20.27 4.39
N LYS A 369 -98.13 -19.01 4.73
CA LYS A 369 -99.15 -17.95 4.83
C LYS A 369 -99.83 -17.69 3.49
N GLU A 370 -99.07 -17.67 2.40
CA GLU A 370 -99.62 -17.51 1.06
C GLU A 370 -100.56 -18.66 0.70
N GLU A 371 -100.15 -19.91 0.95
CA GLU A 371 -100.98 -21.09 0.75
C GLU A 371 -102.29 -21.02 1.55
N GLU A 372 -102.23 -20.64 2.83
CA GLU A 372 -103.41 -20.45 3.67
C GLU A 372 -104.36 -19.37 3.12
N LEU A 373 -103.81 -18.23 2.70
CA LEU A 373 -104.60 -17.13 2.14
C LEU A 373 -105.23 -17.49 0.79
N GLN A 374 -104.50 -18.21 -0.07
CA GLN A 374 -105.01 -18.72 -1.34
C GLN A 374 -106.13 -19.75 -1.11
N ALA A 375 -105.99 -20.65 -0.15
CA ALA A 375 -107.03 -21.61 0.22
C ALA A 375 -108.30 -20.91 0.70
N ARG A 376 -108.17 -19.94 1.62
CA ARG A 376 -109.31 -19.12 2.09
C ARG A 376 -109.98 -18.35 0.96
N TYR A 377 -109.19 -17.79 0.04
CA TYR A 377 -109.74 -17.11 -1.13
C TYR A 377 -110.54 -18.07 -2.04
N ALA A 378 -110.02 -19.28 -2.28
CA ALA A 378 -110.73 -20.30 -3.05
C ALA A 378 -112.06 -20.72 -2.38
N GLU A 379 -112.09 -20.86 -1.06
CA GLU A 379 -113.32 -21.12 -0.29
C GLU A 379 -114.33 -19.96 -0.39
N LEU A 380 -113.87 -18.72 -0.28
CA LEU A 380 -114.71 -17.52 -0.45
C LEU A 380 -115.28 -17.43 -1.88
N LEU A 381 -114.52 -17.82 -2.90
CA LEU A 381 -115.03 -17.92 -4.27
C LEU A 381 -116.13 -19.00 -4.39
N ARG A 382 -115.91 -20.19 -3.82
CA ARG A 382 -116.91 -21.28 -3.81
C ARG A 382 -118.21 -20.86 -3.12
N THR A 383 -118.11 -20.22 -1.95
CA THR A 383 -119.27 -19.72 -1.20
C THR A 383 -120.00 -18.62 -1.96
N ARG A 384 -119.28 -17.65 -2.53
CA ARG A 384 -119.85 -16.61 -3.41
C ARG A 384 -120.62 -17.24 -4.57
N ASP A 385 -120.03 -18.22 -5.26
CA ASP A 385 -120.63 -18.84 -6.44
C ASP A 385 -121.86 -19.67 -6.08
N SER A 386 -121.82 -20.41 -4.96
CA SER A 386 -122.99 -21.09 -4.39
C SER A 386 -124.11 -20.10 -4.05
N LEU A 387 -123.80 -18.98 -3.36
CA LEU A 387 -124.80 -17.97 -3.03
C LEU A 387 -125.39 -17.30 -4.28
N ARG A 388 -124.55 -17.03 -5.29
CA ARG A 388 -125.02 -16.50 -6.59
C ARG A 388 -125.93 -17.49 -7.31
N GLN A 389 -125.62 -18.78 -7.28
CA GLN A 389 -126.49 -19.82 -7.83
C GLN A 389 -127.83 -19.88 -7.08
N GLN A 390 -127.81 -19.86 -5.74
CA GLN A 390 -129.03 -19.80 -4.92
C GLN A 390 -129.89 -18.55 -5.20
N LEU A 391 -129.26 -17.40 -5.44
CA LEU A 391 -129.98 -16.18 -5.83
C LEU A 391 -130.60 -16.30 -7.22
N ARG A 392 -129.89 -16.91 -8.19
CA ARG A 392 -130.42 -17.17 -9.54
C ARG A 392 -131.61 -18.13 -9.50
N THR A 393 -131.49 -19.25 -8.80
CA THR A 393 -132.60 -20.22 -8.68
C THR A 393 -133.80 -19.64 -7.97
N ARG A 394 -133.61 -18.77 -6.96
CA ARG A 394 -134.71 -18.03 -6.32
C ARG A 394 -135.35 -16.99 -7.23
N ALA A 395 -134.57 -16.32 -8.08
CA ALA A 395 -135.10 -15.36 -9.05
C ALA A 395 -135.83 -16.05 -10.22
N GLU A 396 -135.49 -17.30 -10.55
CA GLU A 396 -136.20 -18.11 -11.56
C GLU A 396 -137.47 -18.78 -11.00
N ALA A 397 -137.58 -18.93 -9.68
CA ALA A 397 -138.72 -19.53 -8.99
C ALA A 397 -139.79 -18.51 -8.51
N ALA A 398 -139.50 -17.21 -8.64
CA ALA A 398 -140.42 -16.09 -8.38
C ALA A 398 -140.87 -15.48 -9.70
#